data_AF-A0A2E7CNX5-F1
#
_entry.id   AF-A0A2E7CNX5-F1
#
_cell.length_a   1.000
_cell.length_b   1.000
_cell.length_c   1.000
_cell.angle_alpha   90.00
_cell.angle_beta   90.00
_cell.angle_gamma   90.00
#
_symmetry.space_group_name_H-M   'P 1'
#
loop_
_entity.id
_entity.type
_entity.pdbx_description
1 polymer ?
#
loop_
_entity_poly.entity_id
_entity_poly.type
_entity_poly.pdbx_seq_one_letter_code
_entity_poly.pdbx_strand_id
1 'polypeptide(L)'
;MVDLGRSSLTHLLLNLPLKTEYTRTKDSIMLSIFMLTDAFAVPHQLSQQGRIVLTDGAPVEGLENLTVRFFPSGSSSDVLWEETTTVLFTNGYYVLTLGSDPNNLLDDSLLESYPLYMELELNTDGPFTPRQPIQSAPYARIAEQAENLTGGTVNATQISIGETLIIDGNGSWVGPTVSTSWTDISGIPADLQDGDDDTLSALSCGIGEIASWGGSSWICSSDSTLTEADILLAVTSSSIDLAFGSKVNGSDILTTTDTLSVSWNELTDIPTDLADGDEVLLS
;
A
#
# COMPACT_ATOMS: atom_id res chain seq x y z
N MET A 1 -28.20 68.58 48.22
CA MET A 1 -28.35 69.93 47.64
C MET A 1 -27.26 70.08 46.60
N VAL A 2 -27.65 70.11 45.31
CA VAL A 2 -26.86 70.63 44.16
C VAL A 2 -25.61 69.79 43.80
N ASP A 3 -25.27 69.43 42.58
CA ASP A 3 -25.85 69.53 41.23
C ASP A 3 -24.95 68.69 40.31
N LEU A 4 -25.49 68.29 39.18
CA LEU A 4 -24.92 67.50 38.09
C LEU A 4 -23.80 68.24 37.34
N GLY A 5 -22.90 67.47 36.73
CA GLY A 5 -21.94 67.97 35.75
C GLY A 5 -21.53 66.88 34.76
N ARG A 6 -22.32 66.74 33.68
CA ARG A 6 -22.02 65.98 32.45
C ARG A 6 -20.68 66.40 31.82
N SER A 7 -19.94 65.46 31.22
CA SER A 7 -19.40 65.51 29.84
C SER A 7 -18.54 64.25 29.62
N SER A 8 -18.96 63.25 28.83
CA SER A 8 -18.90 63.17 27.37
C SER A 8 -17.57 62.61 26.81
N LEU A 9 -17.68 61.40 26.23
CA LEU A 9 -17.20 60.99 24.90
C LEU A 9 -15.75 60.50 24.66
N THR A 10 -15.71 59.24 24.14
CA THR A 10 -14.84 58.64 23.08
C THR A 10 -13.35 58.42 23.37
N HIS A 11 -12.91 57.15 23.52
CA HIS A 11 -12.33 56.27 22.47
C HIS A 11 -11.09 56.89 21.82
N LEU A 12 -9.86 56.44 22.11
CA LEU A 12 -9.21 55.16 21.78
C LEU A 12 -8.03 55.54 20.88
N LEU A 13 -6.80 55.14 21.24
CA LEU A 13 -5.67 54.80 20.35
C LEU A 13 -4.44 54.57 21.24
N LEU A 14 -4.22 53.32 21.66
CA LEU A 14 -2.97 52.90 22.28
C LEU A 14 -2.00 52.49 21.17
N ASN A 15 -0.96 53.29 20.96
CA ASN A 15 0.20 52.97 20.14
C ASN A 15 1.09 51.94 20.88
N LEU A 16 1.32 50.77 20.28
CA LEU A 16 2.39 49.84 20.66
C LEU A 16 3.26 49.56 19.43
N PRO A 17 4.57 49.86 19.46
CA PRO A 17 5.48 49.46 18.39
C PRO A 17 6.01 48.05 18.64
N LEU A 18 5.70 47.10 17.75
CA LEU A 18 6.46 45.84 17.67
C LEU A 18 7.69 46.06 16.79
N LYS A 19 8.85 45.91 17.41
CA LYS A 19 10.17 45.87 16.78
C LYS A 19 10.43 44.44 16.33
N THR A 20 10.58 44.20 15.03
CA THR A 20 11.18 42.96 14.54
C THR A 20 12.07 43.30 13.34
N GLU A 21 13.37 43.31 13.58
CA GLU A 21 14.37 43.26 12.51
C GLU A 21 14.47 41.82 12.01
N TYR A 22 14.39 41.62 10.69
CA TYR A 22 14.81 40.37 10.06
C TYR A 22 15.57 40.69 8.77
N THR A 23 16.87 40.40 8.79
CA THR A 23 17.80 40.58 7.68
C THR A 23 18.05 39.26 6.94
N ARG A 24 17.74 39.29 5.63
CA ARG A 24 18.52 38.75 4.50
C ARG A 24 18.70 37.22 4.38
N THR A 25 18.07 36.63 3.35
CA THR A 25 18.75 35.87 2.28
C THR A 25 17.83 35.64 1.08
N LYS A 26 18.40 35.76 -0.13
CA LYS A 26 17.76 35.55 -1.42
C LYS A 26 17.77 34.05 -1.73
N ASP A 27 16.60 33.41 -1.73
CA ASP A 27 16.38 32.16 -2.45
C ASP A 27 15.09 32.30 -3.26
N SER A 28 15.27 32.41 -4.58
CA SER A 28 14.19 32.45 -5.56
C SER A 28 13.51 31.08 -5.62
N ILE A 29 12.42 30.91 -4.86
CA ILE A 29 11.45 29.84 -5.07
C ILE A 29 10.63 30.22 -6.31
N MET A 30 11.00 29.65 -7.45
CA MET A 30 10.18 29.67 -8.65
C MET A 30 8.99 28.72 -8.42
N LEU A 31 7.88 29.27 -7.89
CA LEU A 31 6.61 28.58 -7.76
C LEU A 31 6.02 28.33 -9.14
N SER A 32 6.23 27.12 -9.65
CA SER A 32 5.69 26.64 -10.91
C SER A 32 4.16 26.55 -10.81
N ILE A 33 3.45 27.50 -11.43
CA ILE A 33 2.00 27.47 -11.61
C ILE A 33 1.67 26.29 -12.52
N PHE A 34 1.10 25.23 -11.95
CA PHE A 34 0.46 24.15 -12.69
C PHE A 34 -0.81 24.74 -13.32
N MET A 35 -0.78 25.01 -14.63
CA MET A 35 -1.97 25.36 -15.40
C MET A 35 -2.87 24.13 -15.42
N LEU A 36 -3.87 24.10 -14.54
CA LEU A 36 -5.01 23.19 -14.65
C LEU A 36 -5.75 23.58 -15.94
N THR A 37 -5.47 22.85 -17.02
CA THR A 37 -6.33 22.90 -18.20
C THR A 37 -7.60 22.16 -17.83
N ASP A 38 -8.69 22.88 -17.60
CA ASP A 38 -10.02 22.27 -17.59
C ASP A 38 -10.20 21.58 -18.95
N ALA A 39 -10.22 20.25 -18.94
CA ALA A 39 -10.65 19.49 -20.09
C ALA A 39 -12.16 19.71 -20.22
N PHE A 40 -12.58 20.70 -21.01
CA PHE A 40 -13.97 20.80 -21.40
C PHE A 40 -14.33 19.53 -22.15
N ALA A 41 -15.24 18.73 -21.57
CA ALA A 41 -15.86 17.63 -22.29
C ALA A 41 -16.41 18.18 -23.61
N VAL A 42 -16.10 17.50 -24.72
CA VAL A 42 -16.65 17.89 -26.02
C VAL A 42 -18.17 17.62 -25.95
N PRO A 43 -19.03 18.64 -26.16
CA PRO A 43 -20.46 18.45 -26.27
C PRO A 43 -20.84 17.26 -27.13
N HIS A 44 -21.78 16.45 -26.67
CA HIS A 44 -22.28 15.36 -27.48
C HIS A 44 -23.00 15.92 -28.70
N GLN A 45 -22.55 15.46 -29.87
CA GLN A 45 -23.10 15.87 -31.15
C GLN A 45 -23.68 14.65 -31.87
N LEU A 46 -24.81 14.87 -32.55
CA LEU A 46 -25.48 13.88 -33.38
C LEU A 46 -25.55 14.40 -34.81
N SER A 47 -25.00 13.65 -35.76
CA SER A 47 -25.18 13.93 -37.17
C SER A 47 -26.54 13.42 -37.63
N GLN A 48 -27.31 14.29 -38.29
CA GLN A 48 -28.59 13.97 -38.89
C GLN A 48 -28.52 14.37 -40.37
N GLN A 49 -29.04 13.50 -41.24
CA GLN A 49 -29.11 13.77 -42.68
C GLN A 49 -30.40 13.20 -43.24
N GLY A 50 -30.86 13.77 -44.35
CA GLY A 50 -32.06 13.29 -45.02
C GLY A 50 -32.27 13.94 -46.36
N ARG A 51 -33.45 13.67 -46.93
CA ARG A 51 -33.95 14.35 -48.12
C ARG A 51 -35.40 14.76 -47.90
N ILE A 52 -35.71 16.04 -48.11
CA ILE A 52 -37.06 16.58 -48.04
C ILE A 52 -37.48 17.02 -49.45
N VAL A 53 -38.69 16.62 -49.82
CA VAL A 53 -39.38 17.05 -51.05
C VAL A 53 -40.73 17.64 -50.68
N LEU A 54 -41.17 18.61 -51.46
CA LEU A 54 -42.49 19.23 -51.34
C LEU A 54 -43.57 18.27 -51.86
N THR A 55 -44.84 18.60 -51.58
CA THR A 55 -46.00 17.79 -51.96
C THR A 55 -46.13 17.56 -53.48
N ASP A 56 -45.61 18.48 -54.29
CA ASP A 56 -45.55 18.38 -55.76
C ASP A 56 -44.36 17.54 -56.27
N GLY A 57 -43.52 17.03 -55.37
CA GLY A 57 -42.32 16.26 -55.65
C GLY A 57 -41.08 17.10 -55.94
N ALA A 58 -41.17 18.44 -55.89
CA ALA A 58 -40.00 19.30 -56.05
C ALA A 58 -39.08 19.18 -54.82
N PRO A 59 -37.75 19.12 -55.01
CA PRO A 59 -36.82 19.19 -53.90
C PRO A 59 -36.87 20.55 -53.19
N VAL A 60 -36.66 20.55 -51.88
CA VAL A 60 -36.34 21.78 -51.14
C VAL A 60 -34.93 22.25 -51.56
N GLU A 61 -34.74 23.56 -51.70
CA GLU A 61 -33.49 24.17 -52.19
C GLU A 61 -33.14 25.43 -51.38
N GLY A 62 -31.85 25.68 -51.19
CA GLY A 62 -31.39 26.89 -50.51
C GLY A 62 -31.33 26.78 -48.99
N LEU A 63 -31.20 27.91 -48.30
CA LEU A 63 -31.13 27.95 -46.84
C LEU A 63 -32.54 27.95 -46.26
N GLU A 64 -32.87 26.91 -45.49
CA GLU A 64 -34.16 26.76 -44.82
C GLU A 64 -33.93 26.49 -43.33
N ASN A 65 -34.91 26.84 -42.50
CA ASN A 65 -34.85 26.47 -41.08
C ASN A 65 -35.40 25.06 -40.91
N LEU A 66 -34.62 24.20 -40.26
CA LEU A 66 -35.06 22.88 -39.88
C LEU A 66 -35.06 22.80 -38.36
N THR A 67 -36.24 22.53 -37.80
CA THR A 67 -36.44 22.29 -36.37
C THR A 67 -36.46 20.79 -36.12
N VAL A 68 -35.66 20.34 -35.16
CA VAL A 68 -35.59 18.95 -34.71
C VAL A 68 -36.01 18.87 -33.26
N ARG A 69 -36.93 17.96 -32.93
CA ARG A 69 -37.39 17.71 -31.56
C ARG A 69 -37.28 16.25 -31.18
N PHE A 70 -36.98 16.00 -29.91
CA PHE A 70 -36.97 14.66 -29.33
C PHE A 70 -38.12 14.44 -28.34
N PHE A 71 -38.68 13.24 -28.37
CA PHE A 71 -39.83 12.82 -27.59
C PHE A 71 -39.64 11.41 -27.02
N PRO A 72 -40.27 11.09 -25.86
CA PRO A 72 -40.19 9.75 -25.26
C PRO A 72 -41.04 8.70 -26.01
N SER A 73 -41.95 9.13 -26.89
CA SER A 73 -42.76 8.24 -27.72
C SER A 73 -43.26 8.92 -29.00
N GLY A 74 -43.68 8.12 -29.97
CA GLY A 74 -44.23 8.60 -31.24
C GLY A 74 -45.53 9.41 -31.12
N SER A 75 -46.19 9.40 -29.96
CA SER A 75 -47.45 10.13 -29.69
C SER A 75 -47.39 11.05 -28.47
N SER A 76 -46.22 11.21 -27.84
CA SER A 76 -46.08 12.08 -26.65
C SER A 76 -46.21 13.56 -27.02
N SER A 77 -46.77 14.38 -26.12
CA SER A 77 -46.70 15.85 -26.22
C SER A 77 -45.44 16.43 -25.57
N ASP A 78 -44.70 15.62 -24.82
CA ASP A 78 -43.60 16.09 -23.98
C ASP A 78 -42.32 16.19 -24.79
N VAL A 79 -41.95 17.42 -25.15
CA VAL A 79 -40.68 17.73 -25.82
C VAL A 79 -39.56 17.60 -24.80
N LEU A 80 -38.65 16.65 -25.04
CA LEU A 80 -37.47 16.46 -24.19
C LEU A 80 -36.33 17.41 -24.58
N TRP A 81 -36.26 17.75 -25.87
CA TRP A 81 -35.23 18.61 -26.44
C TRP A 81 -35.67 19.15 -27.80
N GLU A 82 -35.24 20.35 -28.15
CA GLU A 82 -35.55 21.05 -29.40
C GLU A 82 -34.34 21.86 -29.86
N GLU A 83 -34.02 21.80 -31.15
CA GLU A 83 -33.06 22.70 -31.79
C GLU A 83 -33.60 23.16 -33.15
N THR A 84 -33.44 24.44 -33.45
CA THR A 84 -33.72 24.99 -34.78
C THR A 84 -32.42 25.47 -35.40
N THR A 85 -32.09 24.96 -36.58
CA THR A 85 -30.85 25.28 -37.30
C THR A 85 -31.19 25.72 -38.71
N THR A 86 -30.54 26.76 -39.21
CA THR A 86 -30.59 27.10 -40.64
C THR A 86 -29.65 26.16 -41.41
N VAL A 87 -30.20 25.36 -42.31
CA VAL A 87 -29.49 24.32 -43.05
C VAL A 87 -29.57 24.59 -44.55
N LEU A 88 -28.48 24.33 -45.28
CA LEU A 88 -28.47 24.38 -46.73
C LEU A 88 -29.03 23.08 -47.32
N PHE A 89 -30.07 23.21 -48.12
CA PHE A 89 -30.63 22.15 -48.94
C PHE A 89 -30.08 22.22 -50.36
N THR A 90 -29.75 21.05 -50.92
CA THR A 90 -29.36 20.90 -52.32
C THR A 90 -30.02 19.65 -52.89
N ASN A 91 -30.91 19.81 -53.88
CA ASN A 91 -31.75 18.73 -54.41
C ASN A 91 -32.54 18.01 -53.30
N GLY A 92 -32.99 18.77 -52.29
CA GLY A 92 -33.72 18.30 -51.13
C GLY A 92 -32.86 17.62 -50.08
N TYR A 93 -31.58 17.34 -50.37
CA TYR A 93 -30.68 16.73 -49.40
C TYR A 93 -30.16 17.75 -48.42
N TYR A 94 -29.97 17.31 -47.18
CA TYR A 94 -29.40 18.11 -46.12
C TYR A 94 -28.58 17.23 -45.17
N VAL A 95 -27.65 17.89 -44.47
CA VAL A 95 -26.89 17.32 -43.35
C VAL A 95 -26.77 18.40 -42.30
N LEU A 96 -26.91 18.03 -41.03
CA LEU A 96 -26.74 18.93 -39.90
C LEU A 96 -26.16 18.18 -38.71
N THR A 97 -25.59 18.94 -37.79
CA THR A 97 -25.04 18.44 -36.54
C THR A 97 -25.83 19.07 -35.39
N LEU A 98 -26.53 18.23 -34.63
CA LEU A 98 -27.32 18.61 -33.46
C LEU A 98 -26.42 18.67 -32.22
N GLY A 99 -26.74 19.55 -31.28
CA GLY A 99 -26.01 19.70 -30.01
C GLY A 99 -24.68 20.42 -30.14
N SER A 100 -24.45 21.13 -31.25
CA SER A 100 -23.24 21.96 -31.45
C SER A 100 -23.32 23.32 -30.73
N ASP A 101 -24.52 23.80 -30.40
CA ASP A 101 -24.70 25.05 -29.66
C ASP A 101 -24.35 24.85 -28.17
N PRO A 102 -23.39 25.58 -27.61
CA PRO A 102 -23.02 25.47 -26.20
C PRO A 102 -24.17 25.82 -25.22
N ASN A 103 -25.22 26.50 -25.67
CA ASN A 103 -26.40 26.83 -24.85
C ASN A 103 -27.54 25.81 -25.00
N ASN A 104 -27.42 24.86 -25.93
CA ASN A 104 -28.42 23.83 -26.20
C ASN A 104 -27.75 22.49 -26.47
N LEU A 105 -27.01 22.02 -25.47
CA LEU A 105 -26.25 20.78 -25.54
C LEU A 105 -27.20 19.58 -25.60
N LEU A 106 -26.81 18.56 -26.36
CA LEU A 106 -27.36 17.23 -26.15
C LEU A 106 -26.69 16.61 -24.93
N ASP A 107 -27.48 16.44 -23.87
CA ASP A 107 -27.08 15.79 -22.63
C ASP A 107 -27.12 14.25 -22.77
N ASP A 108 -26.25 13.57 -22.04
CA ASP A 108 -26.28 12.12 -21.84
C ASP A 108 -27.63 11.64 -21.31
N SER A 109 -28.21 12.33 -20.33
CA SER A 109 -29.50 11.93 -19.74
C SER A 109 -30.65 11.90 -20.75
N LEU A 110 -30.60 12.78 -21.75
CA LEU A 110 -31.53 12.83 -22.87
C LEU A 110 -31.29 11.67 -23.84
N LEU A 111 -30.03 11.39 -24.18
CA LEU A 111 -29.67 10.27 -25.06
C LEU A 111 -29.88 8.91 -24.39
N GLU A 112 -29.88 8.82 -23.06
CA GLU A 112 -30.23 7.64 -22.27
C GLU A 112 -31.74 7.38 -22.21
N SER A 113 -32.58 8.37 -22.55
CA SER A 113 -34.03 8.21 -22.57
C SER A 113 -34.46 7.29 -23.71
N TYR A 114 -34.54 5.99 -23.44
CA TYR A 114 -34.99 4.97 -24.39
C TYR A 114 -36.45 4.54 -24.13
N PRO A 115 -37.32 4.51 -25.15
CA PRO A 115 -37.07 4.86 -26.56
C PRO A 115 -37.12 6.37 -26.82
N LEU A 116 -36.32 6.85 -27.79
CA LEU A 116 -36.33 8.24 -28.25
C LEU A 116 -36.90 8.36 -29.67
N TYR A 117 -37.73 9.36 -29.91
CA TYR A 117 -38.36 9.64 -31.20
C TYR A 117 -38.02 11.04 -31.68
N MET A 118 -37.64 11.15 -32.96
CA MET A 118 -37.31 12.38 -33.65
C MET A 118 -38.50 12.90 -34.45
N GLU A 119 -38.82 14.17 -34.26
CA GLU A 119 -39.72 14.95 -35.09
C GLU A 119 -38.91 16.00 -35.86
N LEU A 120 -39.28 16.22 -37.11
CA LEU A 120 -38.70 17.25 -37.96
C LEU A 120 -39.80 18.21 -38.38
N GLU A 121 -39.49 19.50 -38.43
CA GLU A 121 -40.38 20.54 -38.95
C GLU A 121 -39.56 21.47 -39.85
N LEU A 122 -40.01 21.63 -41.09
CA LEU A 122 -39.42 22.57 -42.04
C LEU A 122 -40.09 23.93 -41.84
N ASN A 123 -39.29 24.96 -41.55
CA ASN A 123 -39.74 26.32 -41.26
C ASN A 123 -40.84 26.35 -40.18
N THR A 124 -42.07 26.65 -40.59
CA THR A 124 -43.27 26.68 -39.73
C THR A 124 -44.43 25.95 -40.40
N ASP A 125 -44.12 25.00 -41.29
CA ASP A 125 -45.10 24.28 -42.11
C ASP A 125 -45.75 23.09 -41.38
N GLY A 126 -45.46 22.97 -40.08
CA GLY A 126 -45.94 21.90 -39.21
C GLY A 126 -45.03 20.68 -39.19
N PRO A 127 -45.13 19.86 -38.13
CA PRO A 127 -44.23 18.73 -37.95
C PRO A 127 -44.52 17.59 -38.93
N PHE A 128 -43.46 16.96 -39.42
CA PHE A 128 -43.57 15.74 -40.20
C PHE A 128 -44.02 14.58 -39.32
N THR A 129 -44.99 13.82 -39.84
CA THR A 129 -45.54 12.64 -39.19
C THR A 129 -45.42 11.42 -40.10
N PRO A 130 -45.19 10.21 -39.55
CA PRO A 130 -44.97 9.91 -38.14
C PRO A 130 -43.53 10.27 -37.68
N ARG A 131 -43.36 10.46 -36.37
CA ARG A 131 -42.02 10.62 -35.77
C ARG A 131 -41.16 9.39 -36.02
N GLN A 132 -39.87 9.60 -36.24
CA GLN A 132 -38.92 8.55 -36.54
C GLN A 132 -38.27 8.05 -35.24
N PRO A 133 -38.28 6.73 -34.95
CA PRO A 133 -37.55 6.21 -33.80
C PRO A 133 -36.04 6.35 -34.04
N ILE A 134 -35.32 6.82 -33.03
CA ILE A 134 -33.86 6.87 -33.06
C ILE A 134 -33.34 5.46 -32.75
N GLN A 135 -32.53 4.91 -33.64
CA GLN A 135 -31.99 3.54 -33.58
C GLN A 135 -30.48 3.55 -33.29
N SER A 136 -29.93 2.40 -32.88
CA SER A 136 -28.65 2.10 -32.20
C SER A 136 -27.38 2.95 -32.39
N ALA A 137 -27.23 3.78 -33.43
CA ALA A 137 -26.00 4.52 -33.69
C ALA A 137 -25.63 5.59 -32.63
N PRO A 138 -26.57 6.31 -32.00
CA PRO A 138 -26.26 7.23 -30.90
C PRO A 138 -26.04 6.51 -29.57
N TYR A 139 -26.75 5.39 -29.35
CA TYR A 139 -26.66 4.59 -28.12
C TYR A 139 -25.35 3.78 -28.02
N ALA A 140 -24.73 3.43 -29.15
CA ALA A 140 -23.48 2.65 -29.17
C ALA A 140 -22.27 3.39 -28.55
N ARG A 141 -22.36 4.72 -28.41
CA ARG A 141 -21.31 5.54 -27.78
C ARG A 141 -21.45 5.60 -26.26
N ILE A 142 -22.60 5.20 -25.72
CA ILE A 142 -22.94 5.16 -24.28
C ILE A 142 -22.98 3.70 -23.80
N ALA A 143 -22.07 2.85 -24.26
CA ALA A 143 -21.86 1.54 -23.65
C ALA A 143 -21.17 1.73 -22.29
N GLU A 144 -21.90 2.32 -21.34
CA GLU A 144 -21.45 2.66 -19.99
C GLU A 144 -21.24 1.39 -19.15
N GLN A 145 -22.02 0.34 -19.44
CA GLN A 145 -22.01 -0.91 -18.69
C GLN A 145 -21.99 -2.09 -19.66
N ALA A 146 -20.93 -2.90 -19.57
CA ALA A 146 -20.87 -4.19 -20.24
C ALA A 146 -21.49 -5.26 -19.34
N GLU A 147 -22.50 -5.98 -19.83
CA GLU A 147 -23.05 -7.14 -19.09
C GLU A 147 -22.06 -8.33 -19.07
N ASN A 148 -21.23 -8.46 -20.11
CA ASN A 148 -20.25 -9.53 -20.22
C ASN A 148 -19.02 -9.08 -21.02
N LEU A 149 -17.84 -9.52 -20.57
CA LEU A 149 -16.59 -9.41 -21.29
C LEU A 149 -16.07 -10.82 -21.61
N THR A 150 -15.87 -11.14 -22.88
CA THR A 150 -15.25 -12.40 -23.30
C THR A 150 -13.92 -12.13 -24.02
N GLY A 151 -12.82 -12.54 -23.41
CA GLY A 151 -11.47 -12.43 -23.97
C GLY A 151 -10.82 -11.04 -23.84
N GLY A 152 -9.56 -10.94 -24.29
CA GLY A 152 -8.78 -9.69 -24.30
C GLY A 152 -8.15 -9.31 -22.95
N THR A 153 -7.49 -8.14 -22.93
CA THR A 153 -6.92 -7.54 -21.72
C THR A 153 -7.82 -6.40 -21.23
N VAL A 154 -8.03 -6.33 -19.91
CA VAL A 154 -8.73 -5.22 -19.26
C VAL A 154 -7.71 -4.23 -18.71
N ASN A 155 -7.85 -2.96 -19.09
CA ASN A 155 -7.13 -1.85 -18.46
C ASN A 155 -8.12 -1.10 -17.57
N ALA A 156 -8.07 -1.35 -16.26
CA ALA A 156 -8.97 -0.78 -15.29
C ALA A 156 -8.18 -0.12 -14.16
N THR A 157 -8.72 0.95 -13.60
CA THR A 157 -8.17 1.62 -12.42
C THR A 157 -8.40 0.83 -11.14
N GLN A 158 -9.50 0.08 -11.05
CA GLN A 158 -9.84 -0.78 -9.92
C GLN A 158 -10.78 -1.91 -10.37
N ILE A 159 -10.82 -3.00 -9.62
CA ILE A 159 -11.77 -4.11 -9.83
C ILE A 159 -12.46 -4.43 -8.52
N SER A 160 -13.80 -4.46 -8.52
CA SER A 160 -14.64 -4.83 -7.38
C SER A 160 -15.65 -5.89 -7.78
N ILE A 161 -16.04 -6.74 -6.83
CA ILE A 161 -17.14 -7.70 -6.98
C ILE A 161 -18.19 -7.36 -5.93
N GLY A 162 -19.33 -6.83 -6.37
CA GLY A 162 -20.28 -6.18 -5.46
C GLY A 162 -19.62 -5.00 -4.75
N GLU A 163 -19.69 -4.97 -3.42
CA GLU A 163 -19.09 -3.92 -2.59
C GLU A 163 -17.66 -4.26 -2.13
N THR A 164 -17.12 -5.42 -2.52
CA THR A 164 -15.78 -5.84 -2.12
C THR A 164 -14.74 -5.43 -3.16
N LEU A 165 -13.77 -4.61 -2.74
CA LEU A 165 -12.62 -4.24 -3.57
C LEU A 165 -11.68 -5.44 -3.73
N ILE A 166 -11.31 -5.77 -4.97
CA ILE A 166 -10.44 -6.90 -5.33
C ILE A 166 -9.06 -6.42 -5.76
N ILE A 167 -9.01 -5.40 -6.63
CA ILE A 167 -7.78 -4.73 -7.06
C ILE A 167 -7.94 -3.22 -6.81
N ASP A 168 -6.99 -2.63 -6.10
CA ASP A 168 -7.01 -1.19 -5.77
C ASP A 168 -6.47 -0.29 -6.89
N GLY A 169 -6.55 1.03 -6.67
CA GLY A 169 -6.07 2.07 -7.60
C GLY A 169 -4.57 2.04 -7.92
N ASN A 170 -3.79 1.27 -7.16
CA ASN A 170 -2.36 1.07 -7.34
C ASN A 170 -2.05 -0.25 -8.05
N GLY A 171 -3.07 -1.07 -8.36
CA GLY A 171 -2.93 -2.38 -8.99
C GLY A 171 -2.64 -3.51 -8.01
N SER A 172 -2.80 -3.31 -6.70
CA SER A 172 -2.55 -4.34 -5.69
C SER A 172 -3.78 -5.21 -5.45
N TRP A 173 -3.57 -6.51 -5.23
CA TRP A 173 -4.64 -7.39 -4.75
C TRP A 173 -4.99 -7.04 -3.29
N VAL A 174 -6.24 -6.66 -3.06
CA VAL A 174 -6.81 -6.32 -1.75
C VAL A 174 -8.08 -7.10 -1.44
N GLY A 175 -8.45 -8.03 -2.32
CA GLY A 175 -9.58 -8.94 -2.13
C GLY A 175 -9.36 -9.93 -0.99
N PRO A 176 -10.32 -10.85 -0.79
CA PRO A 176 -10.21 -11.90 0.23
C PRO A 176 -8.87 -12.63 0.18
N THR A 177 -8.38 -13.04 1.34
CA THR A 177 -7.14 -13.81 1.44
C THR A 177 -7.30 -15.11 0.65
N VAL A 178 -6.41 -15.31 -0.32
CA VAL A 178 -6.33 -16.57 -1.06
C VAL A 178 -5.73 -17.61 -0.12
N SER A 179 -6.54 -18.56 0.34
CA SER A 179 -6.02 -19.73 1.05
C SER A 179 -5.24 -20.57 0.03
N THR A 180 -3.91 -20.50 0.09
CA THR A 180 -3.04 -21.38 -0.68
C THR A 180 -2.71 -22.60 0.17
N SER A 181 -2.97 -23.80 -0.35
CA SER A 181 -2.50 -25.03 0.30
C SER A 181 -1.00 -25.21 0.04
N TRP A 182 -0.28 -25.81 0.99
CA TRP A 182 1.12 -26.20 0.78
C TRP A 182 1.29 -27.08 -0.47
N THR A 183 0.28 -27.90 -0.77
CA THR A 183 0.23 -28.76 -1.96
C THR A 183 0.13 -28.00 -3.29
N ASP A 184 -0.27 -26.73 -3.26
CA ASP A 184 -0.48 -25.91 -4.46
C ASP A 184 0.78 -25.12 -4.86
N ILE A 185 1.81 -25.13 -3.99
CA ILE A 185 3.07 -24.43 -4.23
C ILE A 185 3.96 -25.35 -5.07
N SER A 186 4.17 -24.98 -6.33
CA SER A 186 5.14 -25.66 -7.20
C SER A 186 6.57 -25.17 -6.94
N GLY A 187 7.55 -26.06 -7.10
CA GLY A 187 8.97 -25.68 -6.99
C GLY A 187 9.47 -25.58 -5.56
N ILE A 188 8.74 -26.15 -4.58
CA ILE A 188 9.25 -26.38 -3.24
C ILE A 188 10.49 -27.28 -3.36
N PRO A 189 11.67 -26.84 -2.87
CA PRO A 189 12.85 -27.68 -2.77
C PRO A 189 12.52 -29.03 -2.11
N ALA A 190 13.14 -30.12 -2.56
CA ALA A 190 12.79 -31.46 -2.10
C ALA A 190 12.95 -31.63 -0.58
N ASP A 191 13.91 -30.91 0.00
CA ASP A 191 14.20 -30.79 1.43
C ASP A 191 13.14 -30.02 2.24
N LEU A 192 12.20 -29.31 1.60
CA LEU A 192 11.11 -28.60 2.27
C LEU A 192 9.73 -29.22 1.96
N GLN A 193 9.73 -30.32 1.21
CA GLN A 193 8.51 -30.88 0.63
C GLN A 193 7.69 -31.69 1.66
N ASP A 194 8.31 -32.13 2.75
CA ASP A 194 7.70 -32.87 3.85
C ASP A 194 7.16 -31.99 4.99
N GLY A 195 7.43 -30.69 4.97
CA GLY A 195 6.82 -29.69 5.87
C GLY A 195 7.74 -29.14 6.95
N ASP A 196 8.86 -29.81 7.20
CA ASP A 196 9.95 -29.43 8.10
C ASP A 196 10.96 -30.58 8.09
N ASP A 197 12.10 -30.40 7.43
CA ASP A 197 13.18 -31.39 7.40
C ASP A 197 13.67 -31.65 8.83
N ASP A 198 13.06 -32.63 9.48
CA ASP A 198 13.39 -33.08 10.82
C ASP A 198 14.75 -33.78 10.72
N THR A 199 15.81 -32.98 10.71
CA THR A 199 17.22 -33.37 10.73
C THR A 199 17.56 -34.38 11.82
N LEU A 200 16.67 -34.57 12.80
CA LEU A 200 16.75 -35.52 13.90
C LEU A 200 15.57 -36.49 14.02
N SER A 201 14.59 -36.51 13.09
CA SER A 201 13.40 -37.40 13.18
C SER A 201 13.77 -38.88 13.28
N ALA A 202 14.84 -39.29 12.58
CA ALA A 202 15.33 -40.66 12.62
C ALA A 202 16.24 -40.94 13.84
N LEU A 203 16.62 -39.92 14.62
CA LEU A 203 17.55 -40.06 15.74
C LEU A 203 16.78 -40.37 17.03
N SER A 204 16.77 -41.64 17.44
CA SER A 204 16.11 -42.11 18.67
C SER A 204 17.12 -42.33 19.80
N CYS A 205 17.36 -41.30 20.60
CA CYS A 205 18.28 -41.40 21.74
C CYS A 205 17.62 -42.02 22.97
N GLY A 206 18.36 -42.87 23.67
CA GLY A 206 17.98 -43.43 24.94
C GLY A 206 17.93 -42.37 26.05
N ILE A 207 17.35 -42.74 27.19
CA ILE A 207 17.34 -41.88 28.38
C ILE A 207 18.80 -41.65 28.82
N GLY A 208 19.21 -40.38 28.90
CA GLY A 208 20.58 -39.99 29.26
C GLY A 208 21.55 -39.90 28.08
N GLU A 209 21.06 -40.06 26.85
CA GLU A 209 21.84 -39.79 25.64
C GLU A 209 21.49 -38.41 25.07
N ILE A 210 22.48 -37.76 24.47
CA ILE A 210 22.38 -36.47 23.80
C ILE A 210 22.68 -36.64 22.30
N ALA A 211 21.99 -35.85 21.47
CA ALA A 211 22.34 -35.76 20.05
C ALA A 211 23.71 -35.10 19.90
N SER A 212 24.65 -35.79 19.26
CA SER A 212 26.01 -35.32 19.01
C SER A 212 26.40 -35.53 17.56
N TRP A 213 27.18 -34.60 16.99
CA TRP A 213 27.68 -34.73 15.62
C TRP A 213 28.88 -35.67 15.58
N GLY A 214 28.71 -36.87 15.03
CA GLY A 214 29.77 -37.88 14.90
C GLY A 214 30.76 -37.63 13.75
N GLY A 215 30.75 -36.43 13.14
CA GLY A 215 31.62 -36.07 12.02
C GLY A 215 31.01 -36.31 10.63
N SER A 216 30.00 -37.18 10.53
CA SER A 216 29.29 -37.46 9.25
C SER A 216 27.79 -37.67 9.39
N SER A 217 27.30 -37.92 10.61
CA SER A 217 25.89 -38.00 10.94
C SER A 217 25.67 -37.56 12.38
N TRP A 218 24.44 -37.13 12.69
CA TRP A 218 24.00 -37.06 14.08
C TRP A 218 23.95 -38.47 14.66
N ILE A 219 24.47 -38.64 15.86
CA ILE A 219 24.47 -39.88 16.64
C ILE A 219 23.97 -39.60 18.05
N CYS A 220 23.45 -40.62 18.71
CA CYS A 220 23.21 -40.55 20.15
C CYS A 220 24.54 -40.86 20.85
N SER A 221 24.95 -39.94 21.70
CA SER A 221 26.10 -40.13 22.58
C SER A 221 25.58 -40.17 24.00
N SER A 222 26.09 -41.10 24.81
CA SER A 222 25.91 -41.00 26.26
C SER A 222 26.39 -39.63 26.73
N ASP A 223 25.61 -38.97 27.58
CA ASP A 223 26.08 -37.81 28.32
C ASP A 223 27.32 -38.24 29.11
N SER A 224 28.51 -37.85 28.64
CA SER A 224 29.80 -38.28 29.17
C SER A 224 30.12 -37.55 30.47
N THR A 225 29.24 -37.72 31.45
CA THR A 225 29.48 -37.32 32.83
C THR A 225 30.52 -38.27 33.41
N LEU A 226 31.63 -37.72 33.88
CA LEU A 226 32.61 -38.49 34.64
C LEU A 226 32.00 -38.86 35.98
N THR A 227 32.05 -40.13 36.37
CA THR A 227 31.66 -40.52 37.72
C THR A 227 32.68 -40.01 38.73
N GLU A 228 32.32 -39.94 40.00
CA GLU A 228 33.28 -39.62 41.07
C GLU A 228 34.49 -40.56 41.06
N ALA A 229 34.28 -41.84 40.72
CA ALA A 229 35.35 -42.82 40.57
C ALA A 229 36.27 -42.50 39.38
N ASP A 230 35.73 -42.06 38.25
CA ASP A 230 36.52 -41.65 37.07
C ASP A 230 37.35 -40.40 37.36
N ILE A 231 36.77 -39.42 38.06
CA ILE A 231 37.48 -38.21 38.49
C ILE A 231 38.59 -38.58 39.48
N LEU A 232 38.30 -39.41 40.47
CA LEU A 232 39.28 -39.88 41.44
C LEU A 232 40.42 -40.64 40.75
N LEU A 233 40.09 -41.53 39.81
CA LEU A 233 41.09 -42.25 39.03
C LEU A 233 41.95 -41.27 38.21
N ALA A 234 41.34 -40.31 37.51
CA ALA A 234 42.07 -39.32 36.74
C ALA A 234 43.03 -38.50 37.61
N VAL A 235 42.59 -38.11 38.81
CA VAL A 235 43.39 -37.30 39.75
C VAL A 235 44.50 -38.10 40.44
N THR A 236 44.30 -39.41 40.68
CA THR A 236 45.22 -40.23 41.48
C THR A 236 46.12 -41.15 40.67
N SER A 237 45.78 -41.46 39.42
CA SER A 237 46.52 -42.42 38.59
C SER A 237 47.75 -41.83 37.89
N SER A 238 47.93 -40.51 37.90
CA SER A 238 49.01 -39.81 37.21
C SER A 238 49.50 -38.60 38.02
N SER A 239 50.75 -38.18 37.79
CA SER A 239 51.24 -36.90 38.29
C SER A 239 50.49 -35.75 37.61
N ILE A 240 49.94 -34.83 38.38
CA ILE A 240 49.21 -33.66 37.90
C ILE A 240 49.93 -32.41 38.39
N ASP A 241 50.29 -31.54 37.46
CA ASP A 241 50.68 -30.18 37.80
C ASP A 241 49.44 -29.38 38.18
N LEU A 242 49.50 -28.72 39.33
CA LEU A 242 48.46 -27.80 39.76
C LEU A 242 48.64 -26.45 39.06
N ALA A 243 47.54 -25.72 38.85
CA ALA A 243 47.59 -24.38 38.28
C ALA A 243 48.48 -23.44 39.13
N PHE A 244 49.14 -22.47 38.49
CA PHE A 244 49.94 -21.47 39.20
C PHE A 244 49.11 -20.75 40.28
N GLY A 245 49.67 -20.64 41.49
CA GLY A 245 48.98 -20.04 42.64
C GLY A 245 47.96 -20.95 43.32
N SER A 246 47.96 -22.26 43.03
CA SER A 246 47.18 -23.24 43.80
C SER A 246 47.59 -23.22 45.27
N LYS A 247 46.60 -23.27 46.16
CA LYS A 247 46.76 -23.15 47.62
C LYS A 247 46.05 -24.31 48.32
N VAL A 248 46.56 -24.72 49.47
CA VAL A 248 45.87 -25.66 50.39
C VAL A 248 45.44 -24.88 51.62
N ASN A 249 44.13 -24.80 51.86
CA ASN A 249 43.54 -23.99 52.96
C ASN A 249 43.99 -22.51 52.97
N GLY A 250 44.25 -21.94 51.79
CA GLY A 250 44.70 -20.54 51.65
C GLY A 250 46.22 -20.34 51.72
N SER A 251 46.97 -21.36 52.13
CA SER A 251 48.44 -21.34 52.17
C SER A 251 49.04 -21.80 50.85
N ASP A 252 50.20 -21.25 50.48
CA ASP A 252 50.94 -21.68 49.30
C ASP A 252 51.44 -23.12 49.44
N ILE A 253 51.45 -23.85 48.32
CA ILE A 253 51.98 -25.22 48.24
C ILE A 253 53.48 -25.14 48.06
N LEU A 254 54.25 -25.71 49.00
CA LEU A 254 55.70 -25.76 48.91
C LEU A 254 56.13 -26.97 48.06
N THR A 255 57.06 -26.72 47.15
CA THR A 255 57.68 -27.66 46.23
C THR A 255 59.17 -27.80 46.52
N THR A 256 59.85 -28.73 45.87
CA THR A 256 61.31 -28.89 45.99
C THR A 256 62.11 -27.69 45.45
N THR A 257 61.46 -26.79 44.70
CA THR A 257 62.08 -25.55 44.22
C THR A 257 61.90 -24.37 45.17
N ASP A 258 61.01 -24.48 46.16
CA ASP A 258 60.78 -23.42 47.13
C ASP A 258 61.84 -23.46 48.22
N THR A 259 62.36 -22.28 48.57
CA THR A 259 63.28 -22.12 49.70
C THR A 259 62.47 -21.89 50.97
N LEU A 260 62.44 -22.89 51.85
CA LEU A 260 61.80 -22.76 53.15
C LEU A 260 62.66 -21.89 54.08
N SER A 261 62.25 -20.64 54.31
CA SER A 261 62.88 -19.74 55.29
C SER A 261 61.97 -19.58 56.52
N VAL A 262 61.98 -20.56 57.42
CA VAL A 262 61.25 -20.49 58.69
C VAL A 262 62.15 -19.84 59.74
N SER A 263 61.62 -18.84 60.46
CA SER A 263 62.36 -18.22 61.56
C SER A 263 62.48 -19.21 62.72
N TRP A 264 63.63 -19.21 63.43
CA TRP A 264 63.83 -20.08 64.61
C TRP A 264 62.72 -19.93 65.66
N ASN A 265 62.20 -18.71 65.80
CA ASN A 265 61.13 -18.38 66.75
C ASN A 265 59.74 -18.91 66.34
N GLU A 266 59.58 -19.38 65.10
CA GLU A 266 58.32 -19.95 64.57
C GLU A 266 58.31 -21.49 64.65
N LEU A 267 59.43 -22.11 65.00
CA LEU A 267 59.51 -23.54 65.24
C LEU A 267 58.84 -23.87 66.58
N THR A 268 57.89 -24.80 66.56
CA THR A 268 57.32 -25.40 67.77
C THR A 268 58.01 -26.73 68.06
N ASP A 269 57.91 -27.20 69.31
CA ASP A 269 58.46 -28.49 69.75
C ASP A 269 59.97 -28.65 69.55
N ILE A 270 60.71 -27.52 69.64
CA ILE A 270 62.17 -27.56 69.72
C ILE A 270 62.55 -28.24 71.05
N PRO A 271 63.35 -29.32 71.03
CA PRO A 271 63.89 -29.91 72.25
C PRO A 271 64.54 -28.83 73.12
N THR A 272 64.32 -28.87 74.43
CA THR A 272 64.74 -27.80 75.34
C THR A 272 66.25 -27.56 75.33
N ASP A 273 67.03 -28.59 75.01
CA ASP A 273 68.49 -28.58 74.82
C ASP A 273 68.95 -28.00 73.48
N LEU A 274 68.03 -27.68 72.58
CA LEU A 274 68.28 -27.01 71.31
C LEU A 274 67.58 -25.65 71.22
N ALA A 275 66.67 -25.34 72.15
CA ALA A 275 65.79 -24.17 72.07
C ALA A 275 66.51 -22.83 72.22
N ASP A 276 67.68 -22.80 72.86
CA ASP A 276 68.54 -21.62 73.08
C ASP A 276 69.43 -21.27 71.88
N GLY A 277 69.53 -22.15 70.89
CA GLY A 277 70.20 -21.86 69.62
C GLY A 277 71.73 -21.86 69.69
N ASP A 278 72.33 -22.45 70.72
CA ASP A 278 73.77 -22.71 70.79
C ASP A 278 74.08 -24.21 70.98
N GLU A 279 75.20 -24.68 70.42
CA GLU A 279 75.74 -26.00 70.77
C GLU A 279 76.56 -25.84 72.05
N VAL A 280 75.95 -26.08 73.21
CA VAL A 280 76.70 -26.09 74.47
C VAL A 280 77.58 -27.36 74.52
N LEU A 281 78.85 -27.22 74.12
CA LEU A 281 79.91 -28.18 74.44
C LEU A 281 80.11 -28.20 75.96
N LEU A 282 79.55 -29.19 76.64
CA LEU A 282 79.85 -29.46 78.05
C LEU A 282 81.33 -29.86 78.20
N SER A 283 82.11 -29.02 78.89
CA SER A 283 83.31 -29.43 79.62
C SER A 283 83.02 -29.49 81.11
#